data_AF-A0A178XKQ4-F1
#
_entry.id   AF-A0A178XKQ4-F1
#
_cell.length_a   1.000
_cell.length_b   1.000
_cell.length_c   1.000
_cell.angle_alpha   90.00
_cell.angle_beta   90.00
_cell.angle_gamma   90.00
#
_symmetry.space_group_name_H-M   'P 1'
#
loop_
_entity.id
_entity.type
_entity.pdbx_description
1 polymer ?
#
loop_
_entity_poly.entity_id
_entity_poly.type
_entity_poly.pdbx_seq_one_letter_code
_entity_poly.pdbx_strand_id
1 'polypeptide(L)' 'MTMQGDKLERDILLLFKRACRQHRLDVAEHLLCALEAAQEKSADQKRLREAYLVLGQTTR' A
#
# COMPACT_ATOMS: atom_id res chain seq x y z
N MET A 1 -4.29 10.34 -16.95
CA MET A 1 -4.01 9.29 -15.94
C MET A 1 -3.96 7.96 -16.66
N THR A 2 -2.79 7.33 -16.75
CA THR A 2 -2.63 6.05 -17.45
C THR A 2 -3.23 4.94 -16.59
N MET A 3 -4.20 4.20 -17.12
CA MET A 3 -4.90 3.09 -16.44
C MET A 3 -3.96 2.03 -15.81
N GLN A 4 -2.71 1.94 -16.29
CA GLN A 4 -1.69 1.03 -15.74
C GLN A 4 -1.19 1.41 -14.35
N GLY A 5 -1.03 2.71 -14.03
CA GLY A 5 -0.58 3.14 -12.70
C GLY A 5 -1.60 2.78 -11.63
N ASP A 6 -2.87 2.99 -11.97
CA ASP A 6 -4.02 2.69 -11.09
C ASP A 6 -4.13 1.20 -10.75
N LYS A 7 -3.81 0.33 -11.71
CA LYS A 7 -3.83 -1.12 -11.53
C LYS A 7 -2.68 -1.61 -10.65
N LEU A 8 -1.47 -1.10 -10.89
CA LEU A 8 -0.29 -1.46 -10.11
C LEU A 8 -0.43 -1.05 -8.64
N GLU A 9 -0.89 0.18 -8.36
CA GLU A 9 -1.13 0.64 -6.99
C GLU A 9 -2.18 -0.19 -6.26
N ARG A 10 -3.23 -0.62 -6.97
CA ARG A 10 -4.26 -1.54 -6.42
C ARG A 10 -3.69 -2.90 -6.07
N ASP A 11 -2.86 -3.49 -6.95
CA ASP A 11 -2.22 -4.78 -6.71
C ASP A 11 -1.25 -4.70 -5.51
N ILE A 12 -0.44 -3.64 -5.42
CA ILE A 12 0.45 -3.39 -4.27
C ILE A 12 -0.34 -3.32 -2.97
N LEU A 13 -1.45 -2.58 -2.94
CA LEU A 13 -2.30 -2.46 -1.76
C LEU A 13 -2.95 -3.79 -1.35
N LEU A 14 -3.35 -4.61 -2.33
CA LEU A 14 -3.90 -5.96 -2.10
C LEU A 14 -2.85 -6.88 -1.47
N LEU A 15 -1.64 -6.87 -2.02
CA LEU A 15 -0.51 -7.63 -1.50
C LEU A 15 -0.10 -7.16 -0.10
N PHE A 16 -0.13 -5.85 0.15
CA PHE A 16 0.16 -5.26 1.45
C PHE A 16 -0.81 -5.76 2.52
N LYS A 17 -2.12 -5.66 2.29
CA LYS A 17 -3.15 -6.19 3.20
C LYS A 17 -2.96 -7.68 3.47
N ARG A 18 -2.57 -8.43 2.43
CA ARG A 18 -2.31 -9.87 2.54
C ARG A 18 -1.03 -10.18 3.33
N ALA A 19 0.00 -9.34 3.24
CA ALA A 19 1.23 -9.45 4.01
C ALA A 19 0.98 -9.12 5.49
N CYS A 20 0.22 -8.06 5.80
CA CYS A 20 -0.22 -7.74 7.16
C CYS A 20 -0.99 -8.90 7.79
N ARG A 21 -1.96 -9.49 7.07
CA ARG A 21 -2.72 -10.66 7.56
C ARG A 21 -1.86 -11.90 7.80
N GLN A 22 -0.77 -12.06 7.06
CA GLN A 22 0.17 -13.18 7.22
C GLN A 22 1.29 -12.87 8.23
N HIS A 23 1.21 -11.74 8.94
CA HIS A 23 2.26 -11.28 9.86
C HIS A 23 3.64 -11.13 9.21
N ARG A 24 3.72 -11.01 7.87
CA ARG A 24 4.97 -10.83 7.13
C ARG A 24 5.29 -9.35 7.03
N LEU A 25 5.75 -8.80 8.13
CA LEU A 25 5.99 -7.36 8.29
C LEU A 25 7.11 -6.85 7.37
N ASP A 26 8.18 -7.62 7.15
CA ASP A 26 9.26 -7.25 6.23
C ASP A 26 8.75 -6.98 4.81
N VAL A 27 7.83 -7.84 4.34
CA VAL A 27 7.21 -7.71 3.02
C VAL A 27 6.20 -6.57 2.99
N ALA A 28 5.43 -6.39 4.08
CA ALA A 28 4.48 -5.29 4.20
C ALA A 28 5.19 -3.93 4.16
N GLU A 29 6.34 -3.79 4.81
CA GLU A 29 7.14 -2.57 4.81
C GLU A 29 7.64 -2.22 3.39
N HIS A 30 8.17 -3.20 2.66
CA HIS A 30 8.61 -2.99 1.27
C HIS A 30 7.44 -2.59 0.35
N LEU A 31 6.27 -3.19 0.54
CA LEU A 31 5.07 -2.86 -0.23
C LEU A 31 4.51 -1.48 0.12
N LEU A 32 4.62 -1.05 1.38
CA LEU A 32 4.26 0.29 1.81
C LEU A 32 5.16 1.33 1.15
N CYS A 33 6.47 1.11 1.18
CA CYS A 33 7.46 2.01 0.59
C CYS A 33 7.27 2.15 -0.93
N ALA A 34 6.91 1.05 -1.61
CA ALA A 34 6.54 1.07 -3.02
C ALA A 34 5.27 1.89 -3.29
N LEU A 35 4.27 1.81 -2.40
CA LEU A 35 3.04 2.61 -2.48
C LEU A 35 3.33 4.10 -2.25
N GLU A 36 4.21 4.44 -1.30
CA GLU A 36 4.70 5.80 -1.02
C GLU A 36 5.40 6.40 -2.25
N ALA A 37 6.33 5.67 -2.87
CA ALA A 37 7.05 6.12 -4.06
C ALA A 37 6.13 6.28 -5.30
N ALA A 38 5.08 5.47 -5.41
CA ALA A 38 4.08 5.60 -6.48
C ALA A 38 3.18 6.83 -6.30
N GLN A 39 2.88 7.18 -5.04
CA GLN A 39 2.05 8.32 -4.66
C GLN A 39 2.81 9.64 -4.64
N GLU A 40 4.13 9.66 -4.40
CA GLU A 40 4.96 10.87 -4.55
C GLU A 40 4.84 11.49 -5.96
N LYS A 41 4.58 10.64 -6.97
CA LYS A 41 4.39 11.04 -8.37
C LYS A 41 2.93 11.36 -8.74
N SER A 42 1.98 11.18 -7.82
CA SER A 42 0.54 11.21 -8.09
C SER A 42 -0.22 12.00 -7.03
N ALA A 43 -0.97 13.03 -7.42
CA ALA A 43 -1.67 13.93 -6.47
C ALA A 43 -2.81 13.27 -5.64
N ASP A 44 -3.23 12.04 -5.95
CA ASP A 44 -4.35 11.38 -5.28
C ASP A 44 -3.87 10.49 -4.13
N GLN A 45 -3.93 11.00 -2.90
CA GLN A 45 -3.38 10.35 -1.70
C GLN A 45 -4.28 9.26 -1.05
N LYS A 46 -5.36 8.81 -1.73
CA LYS A 46 -6.37 7.97 -1.08
C LYS A 46 -5.85 6.59 -0.66
N ARG A 47 -5.00 5.98 -1.48
CA ARG A 47 -4.49 4.62 -1.26
C ARG A 47 -3.47 4.57 -0.14
N LEU A 48 -2.64 5.60 -0.03
CA LEU A 48 -1.69 5.74 1.05
C LEU A 48 -2.37 5.83 2.41
N ARG A 49 -3.44 6.63 2.51
CA ARG A 49 -4.26 6.72 3.73
C ARG A 49 -4.86 5.38 4.13
N GLU A 50 -5.31 4.59 3.16
CA GLU A 50 -5.84 3.25 3.42
C GLU A 50 -4.76 2.29 3.95
N ALA A 51 -3.54 2.36 3.43
CA ALA A 51 -2.42 1.55 3.92
C ALA A 51 -2.05 1.89 5.38
N TYR A 52 -1.99 3.18 5.74
CA TYR A 52 -1.74 3.60 7.13
C TYR A 52 -2.85 3.19 8.10
N LEU A 53 -4.12 3.20 7.66
CA LEU A 53 -5.24 2.70 8.48
C LEU A 53 -5.08 1.22 8.83
N VAL A 54 -4.61 0.41 7.89
CA VAL A 54 -4.39 -1.04 8.10
C VAL A 54 -3.24 -1.30 9.09
N LEU A 55 -2.19 -0.47 9.07
CA LEU A 55 -1.11 -0.53 10.07
C LEU A 55 -1.62 -0.24 11.48
N GLY A 56 -2.40 0.83 11.64
CA GLY A 56 -3.00 1.18 12.94
C GLY A 56 -3.92 0.10 13.53
N GLN A 57 -4.47 -0.77 12.69
CA GLN A 57 -5.29 -1.92 13.11
C GLN A 57 -4.48 -3.19 13.38
N THR A 58 -3.28 -3.32 12.79
CA THR A 58 -2.41 -4.50 12.92
C THR A 58 -1.53 -4.44 14.18
N THR A 59 -1.24 -3.24 14.70
CA THR A 59 -0.45 -3.02 15.93
C THR A 59 -1.24 -3.28 17.24
N ARG A 60 -2.44 -3.86 17.17
CA ARG A 60 -3.32 -4.06 18.34
C ARG A 60 -3.43 -5.52 18.77
#